data_AF-A0A9Q6PYR1-F1
#
_entry.id   AF-A0A9Q6PYR1-F1
#
_cell.length_a   1.000
_cell.length_b   1.000
_cell.length_c   1.000
_cell.angle_alpha   90.00
_cell.angle_beta   90.00
_cell.angle_gamma   90.00
#
_symmetry.space_group_name_H-M   'P 1'
#
loop_
_entity.id
_entity.type
_entity.pdbx_description
1 polymer ?
#
loop_
_entity_poly.entity_id
_entity_poly.type
_entity_poly.pdbx_seq_one_letter_code
_entity_poly.pdbx_strand_id
1 'polypeptide(L)'
;MQATSSSIKLAMPPCRSCNTERSNEQARFCSNCGASLETRSTYEEIINKDISVLSLTKDRISSIKNNSKIRNIKDILHDLSHKELRSIPQVGEYWAKRIFNLAEEYIS
;
A
#
# COMPACT_ATOMS: atom_id res chain seq x y z
N MET A 1 45.71 -8.15 13.65
CA MET A 1 45.12 -6.91 13.10
C MET A 1 43.61 -7.10 13.13
N GLN A 2 42.90 -6.29 13.92
CA GLN A 2 41.48 -6.50 14.26
C GLN A 2 40.58 -6.00 13.12
N ALA A 3 39.59 -6.80 12.75
CA ALA A 3 38.52 -6.40 11.83
C ALA A 3 37.56 -5.46 12.56
N THR A 4 37.51 -4.20 12.15
CA THR A 4 36.54 -3.21 12.65
C THR A 4 35.18 -3.49 12.02
N SER A 5 34.32 -4.20 12.75
CA SER A 5 32.90 -4.38 12.41
C SER A 5 32.16 -3.07 12.65
N SER A 6 32.04 -2.25 11.61
CA SER A 6 31.19 -1.06 11.59
C SER A 6 29.76 -1.47 11.97
N SER A 7 29.35 -1.10 13.19
CA SER A 7 28.00 -1.32 13.68
C SER A 7 27.04 -0.48 12.84
N ILE A 8 26.38 -1.11 11.88
CA ILE A 8 25.23 -0.52 11.19
C ILE A 8 24.15 -0.37 12.26
N LYS A 9 24.08 0.81 12.88
CA LYS A 9 22.94 1.18 13.71
C LYS A 9 21.79 1.35 12.73
N LEU A 10 20.90 0.35 12.69
CA LEU A 10 19.59 0.48 12.07
C LEU A 10 18.88 1.62 12.81
N ALA A 11 19.04 2.85 12.29
CA ALA A 11 18.45 4.03 12.90
C ALA A 11 16.94 3.88 12.75
N MET A 12 16.27 3.63 13.86
CA MET A 12 14.82 3.57 13.86
C MET A 12 14.27 4.94 13.44
N PRO A 13 13.21 4.96 12.61
CA PRO A 13 12.57 6.22 12.25
C PRO A 13 12.10 6.91 13.54
N PRO A 14 12.43 8.20 13.72
CA PRO A 14 11.97 8.96 14.86
C PRO A 14 10.44 9.07 14.84
N CYS A 15 9.85 9.43 15.97
CA CYS A 15 8.42 9.67 16.05
C CYS A 15 8.01 10.76 15.04
N ARG A 16 7.07 10.48 14.13
CA ARG A 16 6.59 11.45 13.13
C ARG A 16 5.95 12.71 13.75
N SER A 17 5.55 12.67 15.02
CA SER A 17 4.87 13.77 15.71
C SER A 17 5.82 14.68 16.51
N CYS A 18 6.79 14.11 17.24
CA CYS A 18 7.68 14.89 18.12
C CYS A 18 9.17 14.72 17.78
N ASN A 19 9.48 13.97 16.72
CA ASN A 19 10.82 13.66 16.25
C ASN A 19 11.76 13.00 17.29
N THR A 20 11.21 12.53 18.42
CA THR A 20 11.97 11.79 19.43
C THR A 20 12.35 10.40 18.90
N GLU A 21 13.60 10.00 19.13
CA GLU A 21 14.09 8.67 18.77
C GLU A 21 13.24 7.58 19.44
N ARG A 22 12.82 6.57 18.67
CA ARG A 22 12.09 5.43 19.23
C ARG A 22 13.05 4.57 20.03
N SER A 23 12.79 4.44 21.34
CA SER A 23 13.57 3.55 22.21
C SER A 23 13.18 2.08 22.08
N ASN A 24 12.00 1.77 21.51
CA ASN A 24 11.47 0.41 21.40
C ASN A 24 10.67 0.21 20.10
N GLU A 25 10.97 -0.88 19.37
CA GLU A 25 10.29 -1.29 18.13
C GLU A 25 8.82 -1.63 18.32
N GLN A 26 8.48 -2.26 19.44
CA GLN A 26 7.11 -2.74 19.72
C GLN A 26 6.24 -1.68 20.42
N ALA A 27 6.77 -0.50 20.72
CA ALA A 27 6.01 0.58 21.34
C ALA A 27 4.91 1.06 20.39
N ARG A 28 3.64 0.84 20.78
CA ARG A 28 2.45 1.32 20.06
C ARG A 28 2.24 2.83 20.20
N PHE A 29 2.84 3.46 21.21
CA PHE A 29 2.73 4.88 21.49
C PHE A 29 4.11 5.47 21.79
N CYS A 30 4.32 6.73 21.42
CA CYS A 30 5.54 7.45 21.73
C CYS A 30 5.63 7.73 23.22
N SER A 31 6.72 7.31 23.87
CA SER A 31 6.96 7.55 25.29
C SER A 31 7.07 9.03 25.67
N ASN A 32 7.30 9.92 24.70
CA ASN A 32 7.45 11.36 24.93
C ASN A 32 6.15 12.14 24.66
N CYS A 33 5.51 11.94 23.50
CA CYS A 33 4.32 12.72 23.13
C CYS A 33 2.99 11.94 23.20
N GLY A 34 3.02 10.65 23.51
CA GLY A 34 1.82 9.80 23.55
C GLY A 34 1.20 9.49 22.19
N ALA A 35 1.75 10.02 21.08
CA ALA A 35 1.23 9.78 19.74
C ALA A 35 1.29 8.28 19.39
N SER A 36 0.22 7.78 18.75
CA SER A 36 0.21 6.42 18.20
C SER A 36 1.35 6.26 17.21
N LEU A 37 2.30 5.39 17.54
CA LEU A 37 3.36 4.97 16.64
C LEU A 37 2.74 3.90 15.75
N GLU A 38 1.94 4.33 14.77
CA GLU A 38 1.35 3.42 13.80
C GLU A 38 2.49 2.71 13.07
N THR A 39 2.71 1.44 13.42
CA THR A 39 3.47 0.50 12.61
C THR A 39 2.57 0.15 11.42
N ARG A 40 2.33 1.12 10.53
CA ARG A 40 1.69 0.82 9.25
C ARG A 40 2.60 -0.18 8.58
N SER A 41 2.07 -1.38 8.40
CA SER A 41 2.79 -2.42 7.69
C SER A 41 3.07 -1.88 6.28
N THR A 42 4.26 -2.13 5.75
CA THR A 42 4.60 -1.76 4.35
C THR A 42 3.53 -2.27 3.39
N TYR A 43 2.92 -3.43 3.69
CA TYR A 43 1.78 -3.96 2.95
C TYR A 43 0.54 -3.05 3.01
N GLU A 44 0.18 -2.55 4.19
CA GLU A 44 -0.96 -1.62 4.34
C GLU A 44 -0.73 -0.32 3.56
N GLU A 45 0.50 0.18 3.52
CA GLU A 45 0.83 1.36 2.72
C GLU A 45 0.66 1.08 1.22
N ILE A 46 1.03 -0.11 0.75
CA ILE A 46 0.94 -0.49 -0.66
C ILE A 46 -0.53 -0.67 -1.08
N ILE A 47 -1.32 -1.46 -0.35
CA ILE A 47 -2.70 -1.76 -0.76
C ILE A 47 -3.64 -0.55 -0.72
N ASN A 48 -3.31 0.46 0.10
CA ASN A 48 -4.08 1.70 0.19
C ASN A 48 -3.70 2.74 -0.87
N LYS A 49 -2.71 2.46 -1.73
CA LYS A 49 -2.39 3.34 -2.86
C LYS A 49 -3.55 3.38 -3.86
N ASP A 50 -3.69 4.53 -4.52
CA ASP A 50 -4.68 4.75 -5.56
C ASP A 50 -4.42 3.83 -6.77
N ILE A 51 -5.48 3.39 -7.45
CA ILE A 51 -5.37 2.54 -8.65
C ILE A 51 -4.50 3.14 -9.78
N SER A 52 -4.23 4.45 -9.76
CA SER A 52 -3.36 5.12 -10.74
C SER A 52 -1.91 4.64 -10.72
N VAL A 53 -1.48 3.94 -9.65
CA VAL A 53 -0.13 3.36 -9.58
C VAL A 53 0.01 2.10 -10.43
N LEU A 54 -1.10 1.49 -10.84
CA LEU A 54 -1.10 0.35 -11.74
C LEU A 54 -0.78 0.83 -13.17
N SER A 55 -0.07 0.00 -13.93
CA SER A 55 0.32 0.23 -15.33
C SER A 55 -0.87 0.16 -16.30
N LEU A 56 -1.91 0.97 -16.05
CA LEU A 56 -3.12 1.11 -16.84
C LEU A 56 -3.14 2.47 -17.56
N THR A 57 -3.88 2.55 -18.66
CA THR A 57 -4.08 3.83 -19.35
C THR A 57 -4.92 4.78 -18.50
N LYS A 58 -4.70 6.10 -18.67
CA LYS A 58 -5.46 7.15 -17.96
C LYS A 58 -6.97 7.03 -18.18
N ASP A 59 -7.38 6.68 -19.39
CA ASP A 59 -8.80 6.50 -19.73
C ASP A 59 -9.39 5.30 -19.00
N ARG A 60 -8.64 4.19 -18.88
CA ARG A 60 -9.09 3.01 -18.13
C ARG A 60 -9.24 3.32 -16.65
N ILE A 61 -8.26 4.00 -16.05
CA ILE A 61 -8.30 4.45 -14.66
C ILE A 61 -9.52 5.33 -14.43
N SER A 62 -9.76 6.28 -15.32
CA SER A 62 -10.91 7.20 -15.24
C SER A 62 -12.23 6.44 -15.39
N SER A 63 -12.31 5.50 -16.33
CA SER A 63 -13.50 4.65 -16.52
C SER A 63 -13.78 3.81 -15.28
N ILE A 64 -12.76 3.25 -14.62
CA ILE A 64 -12.94 2.49 -13.37
C ILE A 64 -13.48 3.42 -12.28
N LYS A 65 -12.84 4.57 -12.04
CA LYS A 65 -13.26 5.50 -10.98
C LYS A 65 -14.67 6.05 -11.17
N ASN A 66 -15.08 6.29 -12.42
CA ASN A 66 -16.37 6.89 -12.75
C ASN A 66 -17.52 5.87 -12.72
N ASN A 67 -17.25 4.60 -13.03
CA ASN A 67 -18.29 3.56 -13.15
C ASN A 67 -18.29 2.56 -11.98
N SER A 68 -17.36 2.65 -11.03
CA SER A 68 -17.33 1.79 -9.84
C SER A 68 -16.90 2.54 -8.59
N LYS A 69 -16.92 1.84 -7.45
CA LYS A 69 -16.45 2.34 -6.15
C LYS A 69 -14.96 2.09 -5.90
N ILE A 70 -14.28 1.42 -6.82
CA ILE A 70 -12.87 1.06 -6.70
C ILE A 70 -12.01 2.32 -6.72
N ARG A 71 -11.20 2.55 -5.69
CA ARG A 71 -10.29 3.69 -5.57
C ARG A 71 -8.85 3.28 -5.33
N ASN A 72 -8.64 2.20 -4.58
CA ASN A 72 -7.32 1.73 -4.21
C ASN A 72 -7.10 0.28 -4.65
N ILE A 73 -5.87 -0.21 -4.47
CA ILE A 73 -5.48 -1.58 -4.83
C ILE A 73 -6.26 -2.61 -4.01
N LYS A 74 -6.47 -2.34 -2.71
CA LYS A 74 -7.26 -3.19 -1.82
C LYS A 74 -8.66 -3.47 -2.38
N ASP A 75 -9.34 -2.47 -2.91
CA ASP A 75 -10.68 -2.62 -3.50
C ASP A 75 -10.67 -3.61 -4.67
N ILE A 76 -9.61 -3.61 -5.49
CA ILE A 76 -9.43 -4.57 -6.59
C ILE A 76 -9.21 -5.97 -6.03
N LEU A 77 -8.31 -6.12 -5.06
CA LEU A 77 -7.97 -7.41 -4.46
C LEU A 77 -9.14 -8.04 -3.69
N HIS A 78 -10.07 -7.23 -3.19
CA HIS A 78 -11.28 -7.70 -2.52
C HIS A 78 -12.36 -8.20 -3.52
N ASP A 79 -12.32 -7.77 -4.78
CA ASP A 79 -13.26 -8.22 -5.82
C ASP A 79 -12.80 -9.54 -6.45
N LEU A 80 -12.73 -10.61 -5.66
CA LEU A 80 -12.29 -11.95 -6.09
C LEU A 80 -13.13 -12.53 -7.23
N SER A 81 -14.40 -12.15 -7.31
CA SER A 81 -15.32 -12.58 -8.38
C SER A 81 -15.25 -11.70 -9.63
N HIS A 82 -14.44 -10.64 -9.59
CA HIS A 82 -14.35 -9.60 -10.61
C HIS A 82 -15.70 -8.96 -10.95
N LYS A 83 -16.67 -8.97 -10.04
CA LYS A 83 -18.05 -8.54 -10.30
C LYS A 83 -18.13 -7.03 -10.45
N GLU A 84 -17.40 -6.28 -9.63
CA GLU A 84 -17.33 -4.82 -9.76
C GLU A 84 -16.49 -4.42 -10.97
N LEU A 85 -15.39 -5.13 -11.25
CA LEU A 85 -14.61 -4.87 -12.45
C LEU A 85 -15.41 -5.11 -13.74
N ARG A 86 -16.20 -6.20 -13.77
CA ARG A 86 -17.00 -6.57 -14.94
C ARG A 86 -18.25 -5.72 -15.15
N SER A 87 -18.66 -4.91 -14.17
CA SER A 87 -19.79 -3.98 -14.34
C SER A 87 -19.37 -2.71 -15.10
N ILE A 88 -18.07 -2.46 -15.24
CA ILE A 88 -17.52 -1.28 -15.91
C ILE A 88 -17.64 -1.44 -17.43
N PRO A 89 -18.10 -0.41 -18.16
CA PRO A 89 -18.13 -0.43 -19.62
C PRO A 89 -16.78 -0.81 -20.21
N GLN A 90 -16.80 -1.70 -21.21
CA GLN A 90 -15.60 -2.17 -21.91
C GLN A 90 -14.57 -2.91 -21.03
N VAL A 91 -14.98 -3.43 -19.86
CA VAL A 91 -14.18 -4.32 -19.01
C VAL A 91 -14.87 -5.68 -18.98
N GLY A 92 -14.50 -6.54 -19.93
CA GLY A 92 -14.93 -7.95 -19.96
C GLY A 92 -14.07 -8.82 -19.04
N GLU A 93 -14.32 -10.12 -19.05
CA GLU A 93 -13.61 -11.12 -18.23
C GLU A 93 -12.08 -11.04 -18.36
N TYR A 94 -11.57 -10.96 -19.59
CA TYR A 94 -10.14 -10.83 -19.86
C TYR A 94 -9.53 -9.60 -19.18
N TRP A 95 -10.17 -8.44 -19.34
CA TRP A 95 -9.67 -7.19 -18.76
C TRP A 95 -9.79 -7.16 -17.25
N ALA A 96 -10.87 -7.71 -16.70
CA ALA A 96 -11.06 -7.80 -15.26
C ALA A 96 -9.96 -8.65 -14.61
N LYS A 97 -9.69 -9.84 -15.17
CA LYS A 97 -8.57 -10.70 -14.74
C LYS A 97 -7.22 -9.99 -14.88
N ARG A 98 -6.99 -9.30 -16.01
CA ARG A 98 -5.74 -8.56 -16.24
C ARG A 98 -5.52 -7.46 -15.20
N ILE A 99 -6.56 -6.71 -14.85
CA ILE A 99 -6.49 -5.65 -13.84
C ILE A 99 -6.21 -6.25 -12.45
N PHE A 100 -6.87 -7.36 -12.11
CA PHE A 100 -6.63 -8.07 -10.86
C PHE A 100 -5.18 -8.57 -10.76
N ASN A 101 -4.67 -9.23 -11.80
CA ASN A 101 -3.27 -9.68 -11.84
C ASN A 101 -2.28 -8.53 -11.67
N LEU A 102 -2.51 -7.37 -12.30
CA LEU A 102 -1.66 -6.19 -12.12
C LEU A 102 -1.63 -5.68 -10.67
N ALA A 103 -2.75 -5.81 -9.96
CA ALA A 103 -2.83 -5.47 -8.54
C ALA A 103 -2.06 -6.49 -7.67
N GLU A 104 -2.16 -7.78 -7.98
CA GLU A 104 -1.38 -8.84 -7.31
C GLU A 104 0.13 -8.70 -7.55
N GLU A 105 0.53 -8.41 -8.78
CA GLU A 105 1.92 -8.16 -9.16
C GLU A 105 2.50 -6.93 -8.47
N TYR A 106 1.68 -5.94 -8.12
CA TYR A 106 2.13 -4.73 -7.44
C TYR A 106 2.42 -4.93 -5.94
N ILE A 107 1.77 -5.91 -5.32
CA ILE A 107 1.96 -6.22 -3.88
C ILE A 107 3.01 -7.30 -3.61
N SER A 108 3.44 -8.02 -4.66
CA SER A 108 4.45 -9.09 -4.59
C SER A 108 5.86 -8.55 -4.75
#